data_AF-A0A7S1RAV8-F1
#
_entry.id   AF-A0A7S1RAV8-F1
#
_cell.length_a   1.000
_cell.length_b   1.000
_cell.length_c   1.000
_cell.angle_alpha   90.00
_cell.angle_beta   90.00
_cell.angle_gamma   90.00
#
_symmetry.space_group_name_H-M   'P 1'
#
loop_
_entity.id
_entity.type
_entity.pdbx_description
1 polymer ?
#
loop_
_entity_poly.entity_id
_entity_poly.type
_entity_poly.pdbx_seq_one_letter_code
_entity_poly.pdbx_strand_id
1 'polypeptide(L)'
;HAEHSPPLMRDLNYSAEAATLSIWHTFDLTTGSFAVCDPSKEPDPVRRRRWTFGYGFSFAYLRAAWRAHFFPDINLGEDTDFLESILARGGRVALLKDMAGICAHTHHNANFSKWESDQAPVQGARAAVRVRYLASMGPKLQEYAVMPHEVARQLRPMMTSYQIACIHRDLFTAYNTEAFQQKLWEAWAAAATPLKRQQARRDLVFTVQRPVLVKYGFPPTLSGAMMMLNHHPEHFGSNKDIARRGWLLQYLTSPDEQAARPLDSAEHNRYAVAEYIF
;
A
#
# COMPACT_ATOMS: atom_id res chain seq x y z
N HIS A 1 -5.46 35.52 13.75
CA HIS A 1 -6.77 35.23 13.13
C HIS A 1 -6.53 34.24 12.00
N ALA A 2 -6.83 32.95 12.22
CA ALA A 2 -6.74 31.95 11.17
C ALA A 2 -7.98 32.09 10.27
N GLU A 3 -7.77 32.36 8.99
CA GLU A 3 -8.85 32.33 7.99
C GLU A 3 -9.39 30.89 7.91
N HIS A 4 -10.64 30.70 8.30
CA HIS A 4 -11.32 29.42 8.13
C HIS A 4 -11.52 29.18 6.63
N SER A 5 -10.71 28.32 6.03
CA SER A 5 -10.93 27.81 4.67
C SER A 5 -12.38 27.31 4.56
N PRO A 6 -13.14 27.76 3.54
CA PRO A 6 -14.53 27.35 3.40
C PRO A 6 -14.64 25.83 3.18
N PRO A 7 -15.76 25.19 3.60
CA PRO A 7 -15.96 23.76 3.41
C PRO A 7 -15.90 23.41 1.92
N LEU A 8 -15.13 22.38 1.58
CA LEU A 8 -14.84 21.90 0.21
C LEU A 8 -16.09 21.39 -0.55
N MET A 9 -17.24 21.38 0.12
CA MET A 9 -18.46 20.70 -0.28
C MET A 9 -19.34 21.51 -1.24
N ARG A 10 -19.05 22.80 -1.46
CA ARG A 10 -19.92 23.65 -2.30
C ARG A 10 -19.93 23.23 -3.78
N ASP A 11 -18.91 22.50 -4.24
CA ASP A 11 -18.74 22.22 -5.67
C ASP A 11 -19.02 20.75 -6.08
N LEU A 12 -19.22 19.83 -5.13
CA LEU A 12 -19.21 18.37 -5.42
C LEU A 12 -20.52 17.62 -5.09
N ASN A 13 -21.60 18.29 -4.69
CA ASN A 13 -22.90 17.68 -4.35
C ASN A 13 -22.88 16.55 -3.28
N TYR A 14 -21.78 16.39 -2.52
CA TYR A 14 -21.73 15.41 -1.43
C TYR A 14 -22.28 15.98 -0.11
N SER A 15 -22.93 15.12 0.66
CA SER A 15 -23.44 15.45 2.01
C SER A 15 -22.40 15.27 3.12
N ALA A 16 -21.24 14.67 2.82
CA ALA A 16 -20.11 14.52 3.73
C ALA A 16 -18.79 14.44 2.95
N GLU A 17 -17.69 14.82 3.61
CA GLU A 17 -16.34 14.76 3.05
C GLU A 17 -15.63 13.44 3.35
N ALA A 18 -16.10 12.75 4.39
CA ALA A 18 -15.73 11.39 4.72
C ALA A 18 -16.94 10.62 5.24
N ALA A 19 -16.85 9.30 5.22
CA ALA A 19 -17.79 8.37 5.81
C ALA A 19 -17.00 7.27 6.54
N THR A 20 -17.52 6.82 7.68
CA THR A 20 -16.98 5.69 8.45
C THR A 20 -18.12 4.87 9.05
N LEU A 21 -17.83 3.64 9.46
CA LEU A 21 -18.79 2.81 10.17
C LEU A 21 -18.87 3.24 11.65
N SER A 22 -20.09 3.46 12.14
CA SER A 22 -20.37 3.66 13.56
C SER A 22 -20.77 2.39 14.29
N ILE A 23 -21.06 1.32 13.54
CA ILE A 23 -21.30 -0.04 14.04
C ILE A 23 -20.75 -0.97 12.95
N TRP A 24 -19.99 -2.00 13.31
CA TRP A 24 -19.40 -2.97 12.39
C TRP A 24 -19.41 -4.38 12.96
N HIS A 25 -19.10 -5.39 12.14
CA HIS A 25 -18.95 -6.76 12.61
C HIS A 25 -17.50 -7.03 13.00
N THR A 26 -17.27 -7.93 13.94
CA THR A 26 -15.93 -8.44 14.29
C THR A 26 -15.90 -9.94 14.08
N PHE A 27 -14.73 -10.49 13.76
CA PHE A 27 -14.51 -11.92 13.62
C PHE A 27 -13.31 -12.35 14.47
N ASP A 28 -13.55 -13.17 15.48
CA ASP A 28 -12.52 -13.69 16.36
C ASP A 28 -11.94 -14.98 15.76
N LEU A 29 -10.65 -14.95 15.40
CA LEU A 29 -9.94 -16.10 14.83
C LEU A 29 -9.78 -17.26 15.83
N THR A 30 -9.65 -16.95 17.11
CA THR A 30 -9.47 -17.94 18.18
C THR A 30 -10.75 -18.73 18.43
N THR A 31 -11.90 -18.05 18.45
CA THR A 31 -13.20 -18.73 18.67
C THR A 31 -13.92 -19.08 17.37
N GLY A 32 -13.52 -18.52 16.22
CA GLY A 32 -14.19 -18.69 14.94
C GLY A 32 -15.58 -18.02 14.90
N SER A 33 -15.80 -16.98 15.69
CA SER A 33 -17.13 -16.41 15.93
C SER A 33 -17.24 -14.96 15.45
N PHE A 34 -18.45 -14.56 15.06
CA PHE A 34 -18.78 -13.17 14.74
C PHE A 34 -19.43 -12.47 15.92
N ALA A 35 -19.06 -11.21 16.14
CA ALA A 35 -19.75 -10.28 17.02
C ALA A 35 -20.02 -8.95 16.30
N VAL A 36 -20.65 -8.00 16.99
CA VAL A 36 -20.92 -6.65 16.50
C VAL A 36 -20.20 -5.66 17.40
N CYS A 37 -19.38 -4.77 16.86
CA CYS A 37 -18.83 -3.66 17.60
C CYS A 37 -19.75 -2.42 17.48
N ASP A 38 -20.16 -1.87 18.62
CA ASP A 38 -20.98 -0.66 18.71
C ASP A 38 -20.36 0.33 19.72
N PRO A 39 -19.50 1.25 19.25
CA PRO A 39 -18.91 2.30 20.07
C PRO A 39 -19.91 3.15 20.85
N SER A 40 -21.18 3.27 20.42
CA SER A 40 -22.16 4.10 21.14
C SER A 40 -22.45 3.61 22.56
N LYS A 41 -22.12 2.34 22.85
CA LYS A 41 -22.24 1.73 24.18
C LYS A 41 -21.08 2.06 25.13
N GLU A 42 -19.99 2.65 24.64
CA GLU A 42 -18.86 3.06 25.48
C GLU A 42 -19.27 4.21 26.41
N PRO A 43 -19.22 4.04 27.75
CA PRO A 43 -19.65 5.08 28.69
C PRO A 43 -18.80 6.35 28.66
N ASP A 44 -17.48 6.26 28.45
CA ASP A 44 -16.57 7.40 28.41
C ASP A 44 -16.71 8.15 27.07
N PRO A 45 -17.17 9.43 27.07
CA PRO A 45 -17.42 10.17 25.85
C PRO A 45 -16.16 10.44 25.01
N VAL A 46 -15.00 10.60 25.66
CA VAL A 46 -13.72 10.82 24.96
C VAL A 46 -13.33 9.55 24.22
N ARG A 47 -13.45 8.42 24.91
CA ARG A 47 -13.16 7.10 24.36
C ARG A 47 -14.14 6.71 23.26
N ARG A 48 -15.44 6.90 23.48
CA ARG A 48 -16.51 6.72 22.49
C ARG A 48 -16.20 7.46 21.19
N ARG A 49 -15.79 8.72 21.29
CA ARG A 49 -15.44 9.56 20.13
C ARG A 49 -14.23 9.00 19.38
N ARG A 50 -13.15 8.68 20.10
CA ARG A 50 -11.95 8.03 19.51
C ARG A 50 -12.30 6.72 18.83
N TRP A 51 -13.17 5.90 19.42
CA TRP A 51 -13.58 4.63 18.83
C TRP A 51 -14.52 4.78 17.64
N THR A 52 -15.24 5.88 17.54
CA THR A 52 -16.06 6.16 16.35
C THR A 52 -15.20 6.55 15.15
N PHE A 53 -14.05 7.19 15.40
CA PHE A 53 -13.19 7.77 14.36
C PHE A 53 -11.81 7.12 14.22
N GLY A 54 -11.47 6.12 15.02
CA GLY A 54 -10.10 5.57 15.13
C GLY A 54 -9.87 4.25 14.43
N TYR A 55 -10.72 3.88 13.48
CA TYR A 55 -10.66 2.60 12.79
C TYR A 55 -10.65 2.77 11.26
N GLY A 56 -9.46 2.97 10.70
CA GLY A 56 -9.22 3.29 9.30
C GLY A 56 -9.64 2.22 8.29
N PHE A 57 -9.93 1.00 8.74
CA PHE A 57 -10.40 -0.08 7.87
C PHE A 57 -11.75 0.20 7.18
N SER A 58 -12.50 1.21 7.65
CA SER A 58 -13.87 1.47 7.19
C SER A 58 -14.08 2.83 6.51
N PHE A 59 -13.01 3.58 6.25
CA PHE A 59 -13.14 4.95 5.75
C PHE A 59 -13.37 5.01 4.24
N ALA A 60 -14.26 5.90 3.83
CA ALA A 60 -14.32 6.44 2.48
C ALA A 60 -14.27 7.96 2.57
N TYR A 61 -13.39 8.62 1.83
CA TYR A 61 -13.23 10.07 1.91
C TYR A 61 -12.92 10.70 0.55
N LEU A 62 -13.25 11.98 0.41
CA LEU A 62 -12.92 12.76 -0.77
C LEU A 62 -11.41 13.00 -0.81
N ARG A 63 -10.81 12.87 -2.00
CA ARG A 63 -9.39 13.22 -2.22
C ARG A 63 -9.07 14.65 -1.79
N ALA A 64 -10.02 15.57 -1.95
CA ALA A 64 -9.88 16.96 -1.51
C ALA A 64 -9.75 17.09 0.01
N ALA A 65 -10.49 16.27 0.78
CA ALA A 65 -10.38 16.24 2.24
C ALA A 65 -8.99 15.77 2.68
N TRP A 66 -8.47 14.70 2.06
CA TRP A 66 -7.11 14.20 2.31
C TRP A 66 -6.02 15.21 1.91
N ARG A 67 -6.21 15.97 0.82
CA ARG A 67 -5.27 17.02 0.43
C ARG A 67 -5.26 18.21 1.40
N ALA A 68 -6.40 18.51 2.01
CA ALA A 68 -6.50 19.57 3.01
C ALA A 68 -5.83 19.17 4.33
N HIS A 69 -5.91 17.90 4.70
CA HIS A 69 -5.21 17.33 5.84
C HIS A 69 -4.99 15.83 5.61
N PHE A 70 -3.73 15.40 5.50
CA PHE A 70 -3.39 14.00 5.30
C PHE A 70 -3.24 13.28 6.65
N PHE A 71 -3.24 11.95 6.63
CA PHE A 71 -2.98 11.15 7.83
C PHE A 71 -1.58 11.47 8.38
N PRO A 72 -1.45 11.83 9.66
CA PRO A 72 -0.15 12.09 10.24
C PRO A 72 0.70 10.80 10.28
N ASP A 73 2.02 10.96 10.10
CA ASP A 73 2.98 9.87 10.23
C ASP A 73 3.25 9.58 11.72
N ILE A 74 2.29 8.93 12.36
CA ILE A 74 2.34 8.52 13.77
C ILE A 74 1.96 7.05 13.91
N ASN A 75 2.37 6.45 15.02
CA ASN A 75 2.19 5.02 15.25
C ASN A 75 0.76 4.61 15.64
N LEU A 76 -0.04 5.52 16.20
CA LEU A 76 -1.41 5.23 16.64
C LEU A 76 -2.26 6.50 16.68
N GLY A 77 -3.42 6.44 16.03
CA GLY A 77 -4.45 7.49 16.10
C GLY A 77 -4.51 8.41 14.89
N GLU A 78 -3.71 8.13 13.86
CA GLU A 78 -3.67 8.83 12.59
C GLU A 78 -5.06 8.94 11.94
N ASP A 79 -5.86 7.88 12.06
CA ASP A 79 -7.23 7.80 11.59
C ASP A 79 -8.15 8.80 12.29
N THR A 80 -8.03 8.87 13.63
CA THR A 80 -8.81 9.81 14.46
C THR A 80 -8.41 11.24 14.11
N ASP A 81 -7.11 11.52 14.05
CA ASP A 81 -6.60 12.84 13.76
C ASP A 81 -7.05 13.33 12.37
N PHE A 82 -7.05 12.45 11.37
CA PHE A 82 -7.58 12.77 10.05
C PHE A 82 -9.06 13.15 10.09
N LEU A 83 -9.95 12.35 10.69
CA LEU A 83 -11.38 12.66 10.72
C LEU A 83 -11.70 13.86 11.61
N GLU A 84 -11.00 14.03 12.73
CA GLU A 84 -11.14 15.22 13.59
C GLU A 84 -10.70 16.49 12.87
N SER A 85 -9.67 16.43 12.02
CA SER A 85 -9.26 17.59 11.21
C SER A 85 -10.36 18.04 10.25
N ILE A 86 -11.15 17.11 9.70
CA ILE A 86 -12.30 17.40 8.84
C ILE A 86 -13.38 18.13 9.65
N LEU A 87 -13.68 17.64 10.86
CA LEU A 87 -14.68 18.25 11.74
C LEU A 87 -14.23 19.64 12.24
N ALA A 88 -12.95 19.78 12.61
CA ALA A 88 -12.38 21.02 13.13
C ALA A 88 -12.44 22.19 12.14
N ARG A 89 -12.41 21.91 10.82
CA ARG A 89 -12.59 22.91 9.76
C ARG A 89 -14.04 23.10 9.30
N GLY A 90 -15.01 22.53 10.02
CA GLY A 90 -16.43 22.62 9.68
C GLY A 90 -16.89 21.68 8.56
N GLY A 91 -16.07 20.70 8.18
CA GLY A 91 -16.46 19.61 7.30
C GLY A 91 -17.43 18.64 7.98
N ARG A 92 -17.93 17.66 7.23
CA ARG A 92 -18.88 16.66 7.73
C ARG A 92 -18.36 15.25 7.53
N VAL A 93 -18.55 14.39 8.52
CA VAL A 93 -18.26 12.95 8.47
C VAL A 93 -19.57 12.18 8.63
N ALA A 94 -19.89 11.32 7.68
CA ALA A 94 -21.06 10.46 7.75
C ALA A 94 -20.76 9.20 8.58
N LEU A 95 -21.71 8.83 9.45
CA LEU A 95 -21.63 7.63 10.29
C LEU A 95 -22.66 6.61 9.81
N LEU A 96 -22.18 5.44 9.38
CA LEU A 96 -23.03 4.37 8.87
C LEU A 96 -23.07 3.18 9.84
N LYS A 97 -24.27 2.68 10.15
CA LYS A 97 -24.42 1.43 10.88
C LYS A 97 -24.36 0.27 9.88
N ASP A 98 -23.34 -0.58 9.99
CA ASP A 98 -23.26 -1.78 9.17
C ASP A 98 -24.26 -2.83 9.64
N MET A 99 -25.47 -2.74 9.10
CA MET A 99 -26.53 -3.75 9.30
C MET A 99 -26.53 -4.81 8.19
N ALA A 100 -25.67 -4.66 7.18
CA ALA A 100 -25.70 -5.46 5.96
C ALA A 100 -24.54 -6.48 5.89
N GLY A 101 -23.55 -6.38 6.77
CA GLY A 101 -22.33 -7.18 6.74
C GLY A 101 -21.34 -6.69 5.70
N ILE A 102 -21.17 -5.36 5.59
CA ILE A 102 -20.21 -4.71 4.68
C ILE A 102 -18.78 -5.04 5.08
N CYS A 103 -18.48 -5.03 6.38
CA CYS A 103 -17.14 -5.21 6.90
C CYS A 103 -17.13 -6.08 8.16
N ALA A 104 -16.11 -6.93 8.29
CA ALA A 104 -15.80 -7.65 9.51
C ALA A 104 -14.33 -7.43 9.90
N HIS A 105 -14.09 -6.82 11.06
CA HIS A 105 -12.74 -6.64 11.59
C HIS A 105 -12.26 -7.95 12.23
N THR A 106 -11.24 -8.57 11.64
CA THR A 106 -10.70 -9.84 12.13
C THR A 106 -9.68 -9.64 13.25
N HIS A 107 -9.93 -10.27 14.39
CA HIS A 107 -9.11 -10.20 15.59
C HIS A 107 -8.42 -11.53 15.88
N HIS A 108 -7.18 -11.48 16.36
CA HIS A 108 -6.45 -12.57 17.00
C HIS A 108 -5.86 -12.07 18.32
N ASN A 109 -5.49 -12.97 19.25
CA ASN A 109 -5.10 -12.69 20.64
C ASN A 109 -4.16 -11.48 20.95
N ALA A 110 -3.53 -10.84 19.98
CA ALA A 110 -2.59 -9.75 20.16
C ALA A 110 -2.79 -8.51 19.25
N ASN A 111 -3.75 -8.49 18.31
CA ASN A 111 -3.89 -7.37 17.34
C ASN A 111 -5.14 -6.50 17.53
N PHE A 112 -5.96 -6.78 18.53
CA PHE A 112 -7.17 -6.02 18.77
C PHE A 112 -7.10 -5.35 20.12
N SER A 113 -7.86 -4.29 20.24
CA SER A 113 -7.97 -3.62 21.50
C SER A 113 -8.94 -4.39 22.39
N LYS A 114 -8.55 -4.73 23.64
CA LYS A 114 -9.31 -5.60 24.56
C LYS A 114 -10.81 -5.24 24.75
N TRP A 115 -11.24 -4.05 24.36
CA TRP A 115 -12.63 -3.63 24.42
C TRP A 115 -13.47 -4.08 23.21
N GLU A 116 -12.86 -4.43 22.07
CA GLU A 116 -13.58 -5.01 20.94
C GLU A 116 -14.16 -6.41 21.27
N SER A 117 -13.65 -7.06 22.33
CA SER A 117 -14.21 -8.31 22.87
C SER A 117 -15.38 -8.14 23.84
N ASP A 118 -15.77 -6.92 24.23
CA ASP A 118 -16.88 -6.66 25.17
C ASP A 118 -18.28 -6.76 24.50
N GLN A 119 -18.35 -7.37 23.32
CA GLN A 119 -19.52 -7.31 22.46
C GLN A 119 -20.35 -8.60 22.53
N ALA A 120 -21.67 -8.43 22.55
CA ALA A 120 -22.61 -9.55 22.58
C ALA A 120 -22.53 -10.36 21.27
N PRO A 121 -22.64 -11.70 21.32
CA PRO A 121 -22.77 -12.52 20.13
C PRO A 121 -23.97 -12.07 19.30
N VAL A 122 -23.87 -12.19 17.97
CA VAL A 122 -24.95 -11.79 17.07
C VAL A 122 -26.19 -12.68 17.31
N GLN A 123 -27.18 -12.15 18.03
CA GLN A 123 -28.46 -12.85 18.29
C GLN A 123 -29.56 -12.31 17.36
N GLY A 124 -30.21 -13.20 16.59
CA GLY A 124 -31.47 -12.91 15.88
C GLY A 124 -31.54 -13.37 14.40
N ALA A 125 -32.74 -13.77 13.97
CA ALA A 125 -33.01 -14.38 12.66
C ALA A 125 -32.81 -13.48 11.43
N ARG A 126 -32.74 -12.14 11.58
CA ARG A 126 -32.50 -11.19 10.48
C ARG A 126 -31.01 -11.00 10.15
N ALA A 127 -30.13 -11.18 11.13
CA ALA A 127 -28.70 -11.38 10.87
C ALA A 127 -28.45 -12.72 10.15
N ALA A 128 -29.31 -13.71 10.39
CA ALA A 128 -29.09 -15.10 10.00
C ALA A 128 -29.10 -15.42 8.49
N VAL A 129 -29.44 -14.51 7.58
CA VAL A 129 -29.43 -14.84 6.12
C VAL A 129 -28.09 -14.52 5.45
N ARG A 130 -27.40 -13.43 5.85
CA ARG A 130 -26.04 -13.10 5.34
C ARG A 130 -24.91 -13.33 6.34
N VAL A 131 -25.20 -13.33 7.65
CA VAL A 131 -24.26 -13.87 8.65
C VAL A 131 -24.06 -15.37 8.47
N ARG A 132 -24.98 -16.10 7.83
CA ARG A 132 -24.70 -17.50 7.39
C ARG A 132 -23.59 -17.60 6.36
N TYR A 133 -23.50 -16.64 5.42
CA TYR A 133 -22.40 -16.61 4.45
C TYR A 133 -21.08 -16.31 5.15
N LEU A 134 -21.05 -15.26 5.98
CA LEU A 134 -19.88 -14.92 6.79
C LEU A 134 -19.48 -16.04 7.76
N ALA A 135 -20.43 -16.65 8.47
CA ALA A 135 -20.20 -17.80 9.34
C ALA A 135 -19.72 -19.04 8.56
N SER A 136 -20.21 -19.26 7.33
CA SER A 136 -19.71 -20.32 6.44
C SER A 136 -18.29 -20.04 5.92
N MET A 137 -17.89 -18.77 5.89
CA MET A 137 -16.52 -18.34 5.59
C MET A 137 -15.60 -18.46 6.80
N GLY A 138 -16.13 -18.48 8.03
CA GLY A 138 -15.33 -18.55 9.26
C GLY A 138 -14.31 -19.70 9.28
N PRO A 139 -14.72 -20.97 9.03
CA PRO A 139 -13.79 -22.09 8.92
C PRO A 139 -12.75 -21.93 7.80
N LYS A 140 -13.14 -21.34 6.65
CA LYS A 140 -12.20 -21.05 5.55
C LYS A 140 -11.20 -19.97 5.94
N LEU A 141 -11.65 -18.91 6.64
CA LEU A 141 -10.79 -17.84 7.14
C LEU A 141 -9.80 -18.34 8.20
N GLN A 142 -10.21 -19.28 9.06
CA GLN A 142 -9.30 -19.99 9.97
C GLN A 142 -8.27 -20.82 9.19
N GLU A 143 -8.67 -21.52 8.13
CA GLU A 143 -7.76 -22.25 7.24
C GLU A 143 -6.74 -21.30 6.57
N TYR A 144 -7.16 -20.12 6.13
CA TYR A 144 -6.28 -19.06 5.61
C TYR A 144 -5.35 -18.46 6.67
N ALA A 145 -5.80 -18.33 7.92
CA ALA A 145 -5.00 -17.77 9.02
C ALA A 145 -3.92 -18.74 9.53
N VAL A 146 -4.14 -20.05 9.38
CA VAL A 146 -3.19 -21.12 9.75
C VAL A 146 -2.41 -21.63 8.52
N MET A 147 -2.55 -20.96 7.38
CA MET A 147 -1.99 -21.39 6.11
C MET A 147 -0.46 -21.50 6.19
N PRO A 148 0.13 -22.66 5.84
CA PRO A 148 1.58 -22.85 5.87
C PRO A 148 2.29 -21.77 5.04
N HIS A 149 3.43 -21.29 5.54
CA HIS A 149 4.19 -20.19 4.91
C HIS A 149 4.52 -20.45 3.42
N GLU A 150 4.61 -21.71 3.00
CA GLU A 150 4.77 -22.10 1.59
C GLU A 150 3.53 -21.84 0.73
N VAL A 151 2.32 -22.12 1.23
CA VAL A 151 1.07 -21.82 0.54
C VAL A 151 0.80 -20.32 0.53
N ALA A 152 1.08 -19.62 1.64
CA ALA A 152 1.03 -18.15 1.69
C ALA A 152 2.01 -17.49 0.71
N ARG A 153 3.19 -18.11 0.45
CA ARG A 153 4.12 -17.68 -0.60
C ARG A 153 3.52 -17.82 -2.00
N GLN A 154 2.76 -18.87 -2.26
CA GLN A 154 2.08 -19.10 -3.54
C GLN A 154 0.88 -18.16 -3.74
N LEU A 155 0.29 -17.67 -2.65
CA LEU A 155 -0.80 -16.70 -2.65
C LEU A 155 -0.35 -15.24 -2.47
N ARG A 156 0.97 -14.97 -2.45
CA ARG A 156 1.45 -13.58 -2.46
C ARG A 156 0.79 -12.90 -3.66
N PRO A 157 0.09 -11.77 -3.45
CA PRO A 157 -0.48 -11.03 -4.56
C PRO A 157 0.64 -10.80 -5.57
N MET A 158 0.45 -11.33 -6.78
CA MET A 158 1.33 -10.95 -7.88
C MET A 158 1.40 -9.44 -7.88
N MET A 159 2.63 -8.90 -7.95
CA MET A 159 2.81 -7.46 -7.97
C MET A 159 1.94 -6.90 -9.08
N THR A 160 1.12 -5.92 -8.75
CA THR A 160 0.31 -5.25 -9.76
C THR A 160 1.22 -4.57 -10.78
N SER A 161 0.75 -4.39 -12.01
CA SER A 161 1.49 -3.62 -13.02
C SER A 161 1.87 -2.21 -12.52
N TYR A 162 1.06 -1.62 -11.64
CA TYR A 162 1.35 -0.36 -10.98
C TYR A 162 2.58 -0.45 -10.04
N GLN A 163 2.64 -1.46 -9.17
CA GLN A 163 3.80 -1.63 -8.29
C GLN A 163 5.08 -1.88 -9.09
N ILE A 164 5.01 -2.66 -10.17
CA ILE A 164 6.14 -2.87 -11.09
C ILE A 164 6.59 -1.54 -11.73
N ALA A 165 5.64 -0.72 -12.20
CA ALA A 165 5.94 0.59 -12.76
C ALA A 165 6.60 1.53 -11.73
N CYS A 166 6.18 1.47 -10.47
CA CYS A 166 6.78 2.22 -9.36
C CYS A 166 8.21 1.75 -9.04
N ILE A 167 8.47 0.43 -9.00
CA ILE A 167 9.84 -0.10 -8.87
C ILE A 167 10.71 0.40 -10.02
N HIS A 168 10.23 0.28 -11.26
CA HIS A 168 10.98 0.71 -12.43
C HIS A 168 11.30 2.21 -12.37
N ARG A 169 10.35 3.04 -11.95
CA ARG A 169 10.57 4.48 -11.76
C ARG A 169 11.66 4.74 -10.74
N ASP A 170 11.58 4.13 -9.56
CA ASP A 170 12.53 4.39 -8.48
C ASP A 170 13.95 3.92 -8.84
N LEU A 171 14.07 2.76 -9.50
CA LEU A 171 15.35 2.29 -10.05
C LEU A 171 15.88 3.21 -11.15
N PHE A 172 15.00 3.66 -12.06
CA PHE A 172 15.38 4.58 -13.13
C PHE A 172 15.91 5.90 -12.55
N THR A 173 15.19 6.51 -11.61
CA THR A 173 15.61 7.75 -10.95
C THR A 173 16.99 7.59 -10.32
N ALA A 174 17.24 6.47 -9.63
CA ALA A 174 18.50 6.26 -8.95
C ALA A 174 19.66 5.94 -9.91
N TYR A 175 19.42 5.14 -10.96
CA TYR A 175 20.42 4.86 -11.98
C TYR A 175 20.72 6.06 -12.88
N ASN A 176 19.74 6.93 -13.15
CA ASN A 176 19.93 8.05 -14.07
C ASN A 176 20.64 9.27 -13.44
N THR A 177 21.10 9.17 -12.20
CA THR A 177 21.88 10.24 -11.58
C THR A 177 23.28 10.32 -12.17
N GLU A 178 23.79 11.55 -12.38
CA GLU A 178 25.15 11.78 -12.87
C GLU A 178 26.20 11.09 -11.97
N ALA A 179 26.03 11.21 -10.65
CA ALA A 179 26.91 10.59 -9.68
C ALA A 179 26.95 9.05 -9.77
N PHE A 180 25.81 8.40 -10.06
CA PHE A 180 25.79 6.95 -10.28
C PHE A 180 26.44 6.57 -11.61
N GLN A 181 26.08 7.27 -12.70
CA GLN A 181 26.63 6.99 -14.03
C GLN A 181 28.14 7.18 -14.06
N GLN A 182 28.67 8.25 -13.46
CA GLN A 182 30.11 8.46 -13.33
C GLN A 182 30.80 7.29 -12.63
N LYS A 183 30.30 6.87 -11.45
CA LYS A 183 30.86 5.74 -10.70
C LYS A 183 30.78 4.42 -11.48
N LEU A 184 29.71 4.22 -12.24
CA LEU A 184 29.53 3.04 -13.07
C LEU A 184 30.62 2.97 -14.15
N TRP A 185 30.86 4.08 -14.86
CA TRP A 185 31.89 4.16 -15.89
C TRP A 185 33.31 4.05 -15.33
N GLU A 186 33.59 4.69 -14.19
CA GLU A 186 34.89 4.58 -13.49
C GLU A 186 35.18 3.14 -13.07
N ALA A 187 34.22 2.48 -12.42
CA ALA A 187 34.35 1.09 -11.99
C ALA A 187 34.48 0.13 -13.18
N TRP A 188 33.79 0.42 -14.29
CA TRP A 188 33.88 -0.34 -15.53
C TRP A 188 35.25 -0.22 -16.20
N ALA A 189 35.78 1.00 -16.31
CA ALA A 189 37.08 1.27 -16.92
C ALA A 189 38.24 0.70 -16.09
N ALA A 190 38.15 0.74 -14.76
CA ALA A 190 39.17 0.21 -13.86
C ALA A 190 39.29 -1.33 -13.90
N ALA A 191 38.25 -2.03 -14.35
CA ALA A 191 38.22 -3.48 -14.38
C ALA A 191 38.95 -4.07 -15.61
N ALA A 192 40.04 -4.80 -15.35
CA ALA A 192 40.93 -5.33 -16.38
C ALA A 192 40.36 -6.47 -17.23
N THR A 193 39.33 -7.18 -16.76
CA THR A 193 38.74 -8.34 -17.48
C THR A 193 37.23 -8.21 -17.58
N PRO A 194 36.60 -8.84 -18.59
CA PRO A 194 35.14 -8.85 -18.72
C PRO A 194 34.43 -9.35 -17.46
N LEU A 195 34.95 -10.41 -16.82
CA LEU A 195 34.39 -10.93 -15.58
C LEU A 195 34.44 -9.89 -14.44
N LYS A 196 35.58 -9.19 -14.28
CA LYS A 196 35.71 -8.13 -13.27
C LYS A 196 34.79 -6.95 -13.55
N ARG A 197 34.55 -6.61 -14.83
CA ARG A 197 33.59 -5.57 -15.23
C ARG A 197 32.16 -5.92 -14.82
N GLN A 198 31.75 -7.16 -15.10
CA GLN A 198 30.43 -7.67 -14.71
C GLN A 198 30.25 -7.66 -13.19
N GLN A 199 31.29 -8.04 -12.44
CA GLN A 199 31.29 -8.00 -10.98
C GLN A 199 31.19 -6.57 -10.45
N ALA A 200 32.03 -5.64 -10.93
CA ALA A 200 32.01 -4.24 -10.53
C ALA A 200 30.65 -3.58 -10.81
N ARG A 201 30.07 -3.83 -11.99
CA ARG A 201 28.72 -3.42 -12.36
C ARG A 201 27.70 -3.95 -11.36
N ARG A 202 27.67 -5.28 -11.13
CA ARG A 202 26.71 -5.92 -10.23
C ARG A 202 26.79 -5.31 -8.82
N ASP A 203 28.00 -5.19 -8.29
CA ASP A 203 28.21 -4.72 -6.92
C ASP A 203 27.76 -3.27 -6.77
N LEU A 204 28.06 -2.38 -7.74
CA LEU A 204 27.60 -1.00 -7.74
C LEU A 204 26.08 -0.88 -7.92
N VAL A 205 25.50 -1.57 -8.91
CA VAL A 205 24.04 -1.61 -9.15
C VAL A 205 23.30 -2.04 -7.89
N PHE A 206 23.84 -3.01 -7.16
CA PHE A 206 23.22 -3.52 -5.95
C PHE A 206 23.22 -2.51 -4.79
N THR A 207 24.16 -1.57 -4.74
CA THR A 207 24.12 -0.47 -3.74
C THR A 207 22.86 0.39 -3.88
N VAL A 208 22.39 0.57 -5.11
CA VAL A 208 21.18 1.33 -5.43
C VAL A 208 19.91 0.50 -5.31
N GLN A 209 19.97 -0.80 -5.63
CA GLN A 209 18.80 -1.68 -5.52
C GLN A 209 18.37 -1.92 -4.07
N ARG A 210 19.31 -1.97 -3.11
CA ARG A 210 19.00 -2.31 -1.71
C ARG A 210 17.89 -1.44 -1.09
N PRO A 211 17.94 -0.09 -1.13
CA PRO A 211 16.85 0.74 -0.61
C PRO A 211 15.52 0.49 -1.33
N VAL A 212 15.55 0.27 -2.64
CA VAL A 212 14.34 -0.02 -3.44
C VAL A 212 13.74 -1.36 -3.01
N LEU A 213 14.56 -2.41 -2.87
CA LEU A 213 14.08 -3.72 -2.41
C LEU A 213 13.35 -3.63 -1.07
N VAL A 214 13.96 -2.96 -0.09
CA VAL A 214 13.34 -2.75 1.24
C VAL A 214 12.00 -2.01 1.12
N LYS A 215 11.97 -0.93 0.32
CA LYS A 215 10.75 -0.13 0.09
C LYS A 215 9.57 -0.96 -0.44
N TYR A 216 9.84 -1.97 -1.26
CA TYR A 216 8.81 -2.83 -1.85
C TYR A 216 8.69 -4.21 -1.18
N GLY A 217 9.22 -4.37 0.04
CA GLY A 217 9.03 -5.58 0.84
C GLY A 217 9.90 -6.77 0.44
N PHE A 218 10.98 -6.54 -0.32
CA PHE A 218 11.98 -7.54 -0.67
C PHE A 218 13.16 -7.50 0.30
N PRO A 219 13.77 -8.65 0.64
CA PRO A 219 15.03 -8.68 1.38
C PRO A 219 16.12 -7.90 0.64
N PRO A 220 16.99 -7.12 1.33
CA PRO A 220 18.10 -6.38 0.70
C PRO A 220 19.27 -7.31 0.34
N THR A 221 19.00 -8.43 -0.33
CA THR A 221 19.95 -9.46 -0.74
C THR A 221 19.83 -9.73 -2.25
N LEU A 222 20.83 -10.39 -2.84
CA LEU A 222 20.75 -10.81 -4.25
C LEU A 222 19.54 -11.71 -4.51
N SER A 223 19.20 -12.57 -3.54
CA SER A 223 17.99 -13.38 -3.58
C SER A 223 16.72 -12.52 -3.64
N GLY A 224 16.65 -11.43 -2.86
CA GLY A 224 15.54 -10.47 -2.93
C GLY A 224 15.43 -9.75 -4.28
N ALA A 225 16.56 -9.42 -4.91
CA ALA A 225 16.56 -8.88 -6.28
C ALA A 225 16.02 -9.87 -7.31
N MET A 226 16.40 -11.15 -7.20
CA MET A 226 15.85 -12.21 -8.05
C MET A 226 14.36 -12.44 -7.79
N MET A 227 13.93 -12.37 -6.53
CA MET A 227 12.51 -12.42 -6.18
C MET A 227 11.74 -11.29 -6.86
N MET A 228 12.25 -10.05 -6.78
CA MET A 228 11.64 -8.90 -7.46
C MET A 228 11.50 -9.18 -8.96
N LEU A 229 12.57 -9.58 -9.65
CA LEU A 229 12.56 -9.90 -11.08
C LEU A 229 11.58 -11.02 -11.46
N ASN A 230 11.45 -12.05 -10.62
CA ASN A 230 10.53 -13.16 -10.86
C ASN A 230 9.05 -12.78 -10.77
N HIS A 231 8.69 -11.58 -10.28
CA HIS A 231 7.31 -11.07 -10.34
C HIS A 231 6.96 -10.43 -11.69
N HIS A 232 7.92 -10.30 -12.62
CA HIS A 232 7.69 -9.64 -13.91
C HIS A 232 7.24 -10.49 -15.13
N PRO A 233 7.35 -11.84 -15.19
CA PRO A 233 7.29 -12.56 -16.47
C PRO A 233 5.96 -12.40 -17.21
N GLU A 234 4.83 -12.28 -16.53
CA GLU A 234 3.51 -12.09 -17.17
C GLU A 234 3.33 -10.69 -17.77
N HIS A 235 4.08 -9.69 -17.29
CA HIS A 235 3.92 -8.30 -17.69
C HIS A 235 4.87 -7.88 -18.82
N PHE A 236 6.02 -8.53 -18.99
CA PHE A 236 6.95 -8.19 -20.08
C PHE A 236 6.39 -8.50 -21.47
N GLY A 237 5.64 -9.60 -21.62
CA GLY A 237 5.03 -9.96 -22.91
C GLY A 237 3.77 -9.17 -23.24
N SER A 238 3.00 -8.77 -22.23
CA SER A 238 1.68 -8.16 -22.40
C SER A 238 1.67 -6.63 -22.30
N ASN A 239 2.60 -6.03 -21.54
CA ASN A 239 2.67 -4.59 -21.31
C ASN A 239 3.95 -3.99 -21.93
N LYS A 240 3.77 -3.34 -23.09
CA LYS A 240 4.87 -2.72 -23.85
C LYS A 240 5.64 -1.65 -23.06
N ASP A 241 4.98 -0.94 -22.15
CA ASP A 241 5.62 0.10 -21.35
C ASP A 241 6.51 -0.48 -20.26
N ILE A 242 6.07 -1.55 -19.60
CA ILE A 242 6.90 -2.29 -18.64
C ILE A 242 8.11 -2.89 -19.35
N ALA A 243 7.92 -3.48 -20.53
CA ALA A 243 9.02 -4.02 -21.32
C ALA A 243 10.04 -2.96 -21.71
N ARG A 244 9.56 -1.80 -22.19
CA ARG A 244 10.41 -0.66 -22.54
C ARG A 244 11.19 -0.12 -21.34
N ARG A 245 10.56 0.00 -20.17
CA ARG A 245 11.24 0.41 -18.93
C ARG A 245 12.28 -0.60 -18.48
N GLY A 246 11.99 -1.91 -18.58
CA GLY A 246 12.97 -2.95 -18.26
C GLY A 246 14.21 -2.87 -19.15
N TRP A 247 14.03 -2.65 -20.46
CA TRP A 247 15.14 -2.42 -21.38
C TRP A 247 15.97 -1.19 -20.99
N LEU A 248 15.32 -0.09 -20.61
CA LEU A 248 16.00 1.13 -20.21
C LEU A 248 16.81 0.96 -18.91
N LEU A 249 16.30 0.22 -17.93
CA LEU A 249 17.06 -0.11 -16.72
C LEU A 249 18.31 -0.95 -17.05
N GLN A 250 18.20 -1.88 -18.00
CA GLN A 250 19.34 -2.64 -18.49
C GLN A 250 20.36 -1.73 -19.20
N TYR A 251 19.89 -0.81 -20.04
CA TYR A 251 20.73 0.19 -20.70
C TYR A 251 21.48 1.08 -19.69
N LEU A 252 20.77 1.65 -18.72
CA LEU A 252 21.36 2.54 -17.70
C LEU A 252 22.40 1.85 -16.80
N THR A 253 22.41 0.53 -16.76
CA THR A 253 23.36 -0.23 -15.94
C THR A 253 24.44 -0.92 -16.77
N SER A 254 24.43 -0.78 -18.10
CA SER A 254 25.35 -1.50 -18.99
C SER A 254 26.20 -0.53 -19.85
N PRO A 255 27.44 -0.21 -19.42
CA PRO A 255 28.33 0.66 -20.18
C PRO A 255 28.58 0.21 -21.63
N ASP A 256 28.64 -1.10 -21.89
CA ASP A 256 28.79 -1.62 -23.26
C ASP A 256 27.57 -1.29 -24.14
N GLU A 257 26.34 -1.38 -23.60
CA GLU A 257 25.12 -1.02 -24.34
C GLU A 257 25.06 0.49 -24.58
N GLN A 258 25.48 1.28 -23.59
CA GLN A 258 25.57 2.74 -23.72
C GLN A 258 26.57 3.17 -24.81
N ALA A 259 27.73 2.50 -24.86
CA ALA A 259 28.73 2.75 -25.90
C ALA A 259 28.25 2.31 -27.29
N ALA A 260 27.59 1.15 -27.38
CA ALA A 260 27.13 0.59 -28.64
C ALA A 260 25.92 1.35 -29.22
N ARG A 261 25.07 1.91 -28.35
CA ARG A 261 23.82 2.60 -28.73
C ARG A 261 23.61 3.87 -27.91
N PRO A 262 24.39 4.93 -28.16
CA PRO A 262 24.21 6.19 -27.44
C PRO A 262 22.80 6.74 -27.69
N LEU A 263 22.03 6.95 -26.61
CA LEU A 263 20.74 7.63 -26.71
C LEU A 263 20.97 9.10 -27.06
N ASP A 264 20.21 9.61 -28.04
CA ASP A 264 20.21 11.03 -28.34
C ASP A 264 19.44 11.84 -27.26
N SER A 265 19.54 13.16 -27.30
CA SER A 265 18.87 14.04 -26.31
C SER A 265 17.35 13.92 -26.35
N ALA A 266 16.76 13.63 -27.51
CA ALA A 266 15.31 13.48 -27.67
C ALA A 266 14.82 12.14 -27.11
N GLU A 267 15.59 11.07 -27.27
CA GLU A 267 15.36 9.78 -26.65
C GLU A 267 15.53 9.88 -25.15
N HIS A 268 16.62 10.49 -24.68
CA HIS A 268 16.85 10.73 -23.25
C HIS A 268 15.69 11.51 -22.62
N ASN A 269 15.20 12.57 -23.28
CA ASN A 269 14.03 13.33 -22.83
C ASN A 269 12.73 12.52 -22.90
N ARG A 270 12.52 11.69 -23.93
CA ARG A 270 11.35 10.79 -23.98
C ARG A 270 11.33 9.81 -22.80
N TYR A 271 12.50 9.45 -22.28
CA TYR A 271 12.64 8.55 -21.14
C TYR A 271 12.57 9.27 -19.79
N ALA A 272 13.15 10.47 -19.68
CA ALA A 272 13.11 11.29 -18.48
C ALA A 272 11.73 11.93 -18.24
N VAL A 273 11.05 12.33 -19.31
CA VAL A 273 9.72 12.99 -19.29
C VAL A 273 8.58 11.97 -19.40
N ALA A 274 8.87 10.67 -19.24
CA ALA A 274 7.84 9.66 -18.98
C ALA A 274 7.23 9.82 -17.56
N GLU A 275 6.99 11.05 -17.14
CA GLU A 275 6.10 11.48 -16.05
C GLU A 275 4.62 11.23 -16.39
N TYR A 276 4.29 10.45 -17.42
CA TYR A 276 2.92 10.13 -17.78
C TYR A 276 2.24 9.30 -16.69
N ILE A 277 1.61 10.02 -15.76
CA ILE A 277 0.19 9.99 -15.46
C ILE A 277 -0.41 8.57 -15.58
N PHE A 278 -0.54 7.93 -14.41
CA PHE A 278 -1.70 7.11 -14.12
C PHE A 278 -2.75 7.98 -13.43
#